data_AF-A0A9J6B119-F1
#
_entry.id   AF-A0A9J6B119-F1
#
_cell.length_a   1.000
_cell.length_b   1.000
_cell.length_c   1.000
_cell.angle_alpha   90.00
_cell.angle_beta   90.00
_cell.angle_gamma   90.00
#
_symmetry.space_group_name_H-M   'P 1'
#
loop_
_entity.id
_entity.type
_entity.pdbx_description
1 polymer ?
#
loop_
_entity_poly.entity_id
_entity_poly.type
_entity_poly.pdbx_seq_one_letter_code
_entity_poly.pdbx_strand_id
1 'polypeptide(L)'
;MSCKRISELKIMTLCDILFASTLVLFLLSLKVLSVRCTELSKPALVILLDGLNKLKVLNISHCIITEYHPPPAPMEILIELDQSILKKASRCSV
;
A
#
# COMPACT_ATOMS: atom_id res chain seq x y z
N MET A 1 -3.14 16.20 -14.43
CA MET A 1 -3.84 16.85 -13.28
C MET A 1 -3.34 16.18 -11.99
N SER A 2 -2.98 16.93 -10.94
CA SER A 2 -2.50 16.37 -9.66
C SER A 2 -3.34 16.88 -8.48
N CYS A 3 -3.73 15.98 -7.58
CA CYS A 3 -4.65 16.29 -6.49
C CYS A 3 -3.90 16.73 -5.23
N LYS A 4 -3.27 17.92 -5.28
CA LYS A 4 -2.42 18.47 -4.20
C LYS A 4 -3.13 18.77 -2.87
N ARG A 5 -4.46 18.71 -2.83
CA ARG A 5 -5.28 19.02 -1.64
C ARG A 5 -5.83 17.78 -0.94
N ILE A 6 -5.71 16.60 -1.55
CA ILE A 6 -6.18 15.37 -0.92
C ILE A 6 -5.14 14.96 0.12
N SER A 7 -5.55 14.97 1.39
CA SER A 7 -4.77 14.48 2.52
C SER A 7 -5.24 13.13 3.02
N GLU A 8 -6.46 12.71 2.66
CA GLU A 8 -7.07 11.46 3.11
C GLU A 8 -7.74 10.77 1.93
N LEU A 9 -7.49 9.47 1.79
CA LEU A 9 -8.07 8.65 0.74
C LEU A 9 -8.46 7.29 1.29
N LYS A 10 -9.67 6.85 0.95
CA LYS A 10 -10.17 5.50 1.23
C LYS A 10 -10.45 4.78 -0.08
N ILE A 11 -9.98 3.54 -0.17
CA ILE A 11 -10.10 2.68 -1.34
C ILE A 11 -10.63 1.31 -0.90
N MET A 12 -11.53 0.75 -1.70
CA MET A 12 -12.13 -0.57 -1.51
C MET A 12 -12.08 -1.43 -2.80
N THR A 13 -11.18 -1.07 -3.71
CA THR A 13 -10.95 -1.80 -4.96
C THR A 13 -9.54 -2.39 -4.98
N LEU A 14 -9.22 -3.22 -5.97
CA LEU A 14 -7.90 -3.83 -6.16
C LEU A 14 -6.78 -2.79 -6.05
N CYS A 15 -5.74 -3.12 -5.29
CA CYS A 15 -4.57 -2.27 -5.08
C CYS A 15 -3.32 -3.00 -5.57
N ASP A 16 -3.13 -2.98 -6.89
CA ASP A 16 -1.96 -3.56 -7.54
C ASP A 16 -0.80 -2.55 -7.66
N ILE A 17 0.29 -2.98 -8.30
CA ILE A 17 1.49 -2.17 -8.52
C ILE A 17 1.19 -0.91 -9.33
N LEU A 18 0.33 -1.01 -10.35
CA LEU A 18 0.00 0.11 -11.22
C LEU A 18 -0.80 1.16 -10.46
N PHE A 19 -1.76 0.71 -9.67
CA PHE A 19 -2.57 1.56 -8.81
C PHE A 19 -1.71 2.26 -7.75
N ALA A 20 -0.87 1.51 -7.03
CA ALA A 20 0.06 2.06 -6.04
C ALA A 20 1.01 3.10 -6.67
N SER A 21 1.59 2.79 -7.83
CA SER A 21 2.47 3.71 -8.56
C SER A 21 1.74 5.00 -8.95
N THR A 22 0.50 4.88 -9.43
CA THR A 22 -0.35 6.01 -9.79
C THR A 22 -0.64 6.89 -8.57
N LEU A 23 -0.97 6.29 -7.42
CA LEU A 23 -1.19 7.06 -6.19
C LEU A 23 0.05 7.84 -5.77
N VAL A 24 1.23 7.20 -5.79
CA VAL A 24 2.49 7.87 -5.47
C VAL A 24 2.76 9.04 -6.42
N LEU A 25 2.49 8.89 -7.71
CA LEU A 25 2.70 9.95 -8.70
C LEU A 25 1.79 11.17 -8.48
N PHE A 26 0.53 10.95 -8.10
CA PHE A 26 -0.47 12.03 -8.08
C PHE A 26 -0.81 12.56 -6.69
N LEU A 27 -0.55 11.80 -5.61
CA LEU A 27 -1.00 12.08 -4.24
C LEU A 27 0.16 12.21 -3.23
N LEU A 28 1.22 12.93 -3.60
CA LEU A 28 2.39 13.17 -2.75
C LEU A 28 2.09 13.88 -1.41
N SER A 29 0.91 14.51 -1.27
CA SER A 29 0.45 15.18 -0.05
C SER A 29 -0.37 14.29 0.89
N LEU A 30 -0.61 13.02 0.53
CA LEU A 30 -1.47 12.13 1.28
C LEU A 30 -0.90 11.84 2.68
N LYS A 31 -1.75 11.99 3.70
CA LYS A 31 -1.43 11.76 5.12
C LYS A 31 -2.15 10.52 5.66
N VAL A 32 -3.33 10.21 5.14
CA VAL A 32 -4.12 9.04 5.56
C VAL A 32 -4.49 8.25 4.31
N LEU A 33 -4.13 6.98 4.30
CA LEU A 33 -4.55 6.02 3.29
C LEU A 33 -5.26 4.87 4.00
N SER A 34 -6.50 4.59 3.61
CA SER A 34 -7.23 3.41 4.06
C SER A 34 -7.55 2.52 2.86
N VAL A 35 -6.98 1.33 2.85
CA VAL A 35 -7.29 0.26 1.90
C VAL A 35 -8.04 -0.81 2.67
N ARG A 36 -9.22 -1.23 2.20
CA ARG A 36 -10.04 -2.22 2.92
C ARG A 36 -10.69 -3.19 1.97
N CYS A 37 -10.86 -4.44 2.42
CA CYS A 37 -11.55 -5.50 1.68
C CYS A 37 -10.94 -5.74 0.29
N THR A 38 -9.62 -5.61 0.19
CA THR A 38 -8.87 -5.58 -1.06
C THR A 38 -7.71 -6.58 -1.00
N GLU A 39 -7.42 -7.23 -2.13
CA GLU A 39 -6.12 -7.87 -2.32
C GLU A 39 -5.05 -6.79 -2.54
N LEU A 40 -4.05 -6.78 -1.65
CA LEU A 40 -2.95 -5.83 -1.66
C LEU A 40 -1.65 -6.58 -1.88
N SER A 41 -1.06 -6.45 -3.06
CA SER A 41 0.22 -7.11 -3.29
C SER A 41 1.33 -6.48 -2.43
N LYS A 42 2.23 -7.31 -1.92
CA LYS A 42 3.40 -6.87 -1.15
C LYS A 42 4.22 -5.81 -1.90
N PRO A 43 4.51 -5.95 -3.22
CA PRO A 43 5.18 -4.89 -3.96
C PRO A 43 4.40 -3.57 -4.00
N ALA A 44 3.06 -3.62 -4.13
CA ALA A 44 2.22 -2.42 -4.09
C ALA A 44 2.30 -1.73 -2.72
N LEU A 45 2.24 -2.50 -1.62
CA LEU A 45 2.43 -1.98 -0.27
C LEU A 45 3.79 -1.31 -0.10
N VAL A 46 4.87 -1.93 -0.59
CA VAL A 46 6.22 -1.33 -0.56
C VAL A 46 6.26 -0.03 -1.37
N ILE A 47 5.66 0.02 -2.57
CA ILE A 47 5.61 1.24 -3.39
C ILE A 47 4.87 2.36 -2.66
N LEU A 48 3.73 2.07 -2.03
CA LEU A 48 2.98 3.05 -1.24
C LEU A 48 3.83 3.57 -0.07
N LEU A 49 4.48 2.65 0.65
CA LEU A 49 5.35 2.97 1.77
C LEU A 49 6.67 3.61 1.33
N ASP A 50 7.13 3.55 0.09
CA ASP A 50 8.35 4.24 -0.33
C ASP A 50 8.06 5.59 -0.99
N GLY A 51 6.90 5.72 -1.63
CA GLY A 51 6.53 6.91 -2.38
C GLY A 51 5.69 7.93 -1.61
N LEU A 52 4.85 7.49 -0.66
CA LEU A 52 4.01 8.39 0.14
C LEU A 52 4.76 8.85 1.39
N ASN A 53 5.73 9.74 1.20
CA ASN A 53 6.63 10.21 2.28
C ASN A 53 5.92 11.00 3.39
N LYS A 54 4.73 11.54 3.12
CA LYS A 54 3.92 12.30 4.09
C LYS A 54 2.83 11.46 4.77
N LEU A 55 2.77 10.17 4.46
CA LEU A 55 1.79 9.25 5.04
C LEU A 55 2.04 9.11 6.54
N LYS A 56 1.01 9.39 7.33
CA LYS A 56 1.00 9.28 8.79
C LYS A 56 0.18 8.10 9.27
N VAL A 57 -0.84 7.70 8.50
CA VAL A 57 -1.73 6.59 8.83
C VAL A 57 -1.93 5.73 7.59
N LEU A 58 -1.65 4.44 7.72
CA LEU A 58 -1.94 3.42 6.73
C LEU A 58 -2.91 2.41 7.34
N ASN A 59 -4.19 2.46 7.01
CA ASN A 59 -5.15 1.46 7.45
C ASN A 59 -5.30 0.40 6.35
N ILE A 60 -4.93 -0.85 6.63
CA ILE A 60 -5.04 -2.01 5.73
C ILE A 60 -5.97 -3.08 6.29
N SER A 61 -7.00 -2.67 7.03
CA SER A 61 -7.92 -3.59 7.69
C SER A 61 -8.69 -4.44 6.68
N HIS A 62 -8.79 -5.75 6.95
CA HIS A 62 -9.45 -6.73 6.07
C HIS A 62 -8.85 -6.83 4.66
N CYS A 63 -7.56 -6.50 4.50
CA CYS A 63 -6.83 -6.77 3.27
C CYS A 63 -6.17 -8.15 3.34
N ILE A 64 -6.07 -8.80 2.19
CA ILE A 64 -5.25 -10.00 2.00
C ILE A 64 -3.95 -9.55 1.34
N ILE A 65 -2.82 -9.76 2.01
CA ILE A 65 -1.52 -9.35 1.46
C ILE A 65 -0.90 -10.52 0.71
N THR A 66 -0.50 -10.27 -0.53
CA THR A 66 -0.11 -11.34 -1.45
C THR A 66 1.29 -11.10 -2.04
N GLU A 67 2.07 -12.17 -2.17
CA GLU A 67 3.39 -12.14 -2.81
C GLU A 67 3.33 -13.05 -4.05
N TYR A 68 3.62 -12.44 -5.21
CA TYR A 68 3.61 -13.15 -6.49
C TYR A 68 5.03 -13.56 -6.84
N HIS A 69 5.19 -14.87 -7.08
CA HIS A 69 6.46 -15.46 -7.49
C HIS A 69 6.42 -15.83 -8.97
N PRO A 70 7.57 -15.83 -9.68
CA PRO A 70 7.62 -16.32 -11.05
C PRO A 70 7.16 -17.79 -11.13
N PRO A 71 6.45 -18.18 -12.21
CA PRO A 71 6.09 -19.58 -12.42
C PRO A 71 7.34 -20.48 -12.38
N PRO A 72 7.25 -21.68 -11.76
CA PRO A 72 6.03 -22.37 -11.33
C PRO A 72 5.63 -22.13 -9.87
N ALA A 73 6.26 -21.18 -9.16
CA ALA A 73 5.99 -20.99 -7.74
C ALA A 73 4.56 -20.47 -7.52
N PRO A 74 3.85 -20.97 -6.47
CA PRO A 74 2.52 -20.50 -6.16
C PRO A 74 2.56 -19.07 -5.62
N MET A 75 1.42 -18.40 -5.72
CA MET A 75 1.16 -17.16 -5.00
C MET A 75 1.07 -17.44 -3.50
N GLU A 76 1.68 -16.58 -2.70
CA GLU A 76 1.70 -16.71 -1.24
C GLU A 76 0.83 -15.64 -0.59
N ILE A 77 0.06 -16.03 0.43
CA ILE A 77 -0.65 -15.10 1.30
C ILE A 77 0.24 -14.86 2.52
N LEU A 78 0.58 -13.61 2.79
CA LEU A 78 1.36 -13.24 3.96
C LEU A 78 0.45 -13.21 5.19
N ILE A 79 0.76 -14.08 6.16
CA ILE A 79 0.07 -14.13 7.46
C ILE A 79 0.50 -12.93 8.33
N GLU A 80 1.76 -12.52 8.22
CA GLU A 80 2.34 -11.40 8.96
C GLU A 80 3.19 -10.52 8.02
N LEU A 81 3.30 -9.24 8.38
CA LEU A 81 4.21 -8.32 7.70
C LEU A 81 5.65 -8.62 8.09
N ASP A 82 6.53 -8.77 7.11
CA ASP A 82 7.94 -8.96 7.37
C ASP A 82 8.59 -7.70 8.00
N GLN A 83 9.76 -7.90 8.60
CA GLN A 83 10.53 -6.83 9.25
C GLN A 83 10.90 -5.68 8.32
N SER A 84 11.05 -5.94 7.01
CA SER A 84 11.35 -4.89 6.02
C SER A 84 10.16 -3.95 5.85
N ILE A 85 8.95 -4.50 5.75
CA ILE A 85 7.71 -3.73 5.65
C ILE A 85 7.45 -2.97 6.95
N LEU A 86 7.60 -3.63 8.11
CA LEU A 86 7.43 -2.99 9.41
C LEU A 86 8.40 -1.82 9.60
N LYS A 87 9.67 -1.99 9.18
CA LYS A 87 10.66 -0.91 9.21
C LYS A 87 10.27 0.26 8.32
N LYS A 88 9.77 0.00 7.11
CA LYS A 88 9.27 1.06 6.21
C LYS A 88 8.06 1.78 6.78
N ALA A 89 7.17 1.03 7.45
CA ALA A 89 5.97 1.54 8.06
C ALA A 89 6.19 2.21 9.42
N SER A 90 7.37 2.07 10.05
CA SER A 90 7.67 2.66 11.37
C SER A 90 7.42 4.18 11.48
N ARG A 91 7.38 4.90 10.35
CA ARG A 91 7.08 6.33 10.29
C ARG A 91 5.59 6.67 10.32
N CYS A 92 4.71 5.68 10.15
CA CYS A 92 3.27 5.84 10.16
C CYS A 92 2.61 4.84 11.11
N SER A 93 1.42 5.18 11.59
CA SER A 93 0.57 4.23 12.29
C SER A 93 -0.04 3.28 11.26
N VAL A 94 0.06 1.98 11.50
CA VAL A 94 -0.54 0.91 10.68
C VAL A 94 -1.73 0.31 11.41
#